data_AF-A0ABD1VN65-F1
#
_entry.id   AF-A0ABD1VN65-F1
#
_cell.length_a   1.000
_cell.length_b   1.000
_cell.length_c   1.000
_cell.angle_alpha   90.00
_cell.angle_beta   90.00
_cell.angle_gamma   90.00
#
_symmetry.space_group_name_H-M   'P 1'
#
loop_
_entity.id
_entity.type
_entity.pdbx_description
1 polymer ?
#
loop_
_entity_poly.entity_id
_entity_poly.type
_entity_poly.pdbx_seq_one_letter_code
_entity_poly.pdbx_strand_id
1 'polypeptide(L)'
;MTISNLKSFFFVIFVIFASSVYCIDDKCAACNAIAEELERGLMNEKPRNHLDMRHRLDSKGQREGKLIDYRVSELRVVELLDGLCEKMQDYTLEKVGTSTKVWMKVNNWDSLKTSMYISSA
;
A
#
# COMPACT_ATOMS: atom_id res chain seq x y z
N MET A 1 38.83 10.45 33.17
CA MET A 1 37.77 9.99 32.26
C MET A 1 38.31 10.09 30.84
N THR A 2 38.72 8.95 30.28
CA THR A 2 39.69 8.88 29.17
C THR A 2 39.05 9.08 27.81
N ILE A 3 39.82 9.62 26.84
CA ILE A 3 39.46 9.82 25.43
C ILE A 3 38.84 8.56 24.77
N SER A 4 39.16 7.36 25.29
CA SER A 4 38.53 6.09 24.88
C SER A 4 37.02 6.02 25.13
N ASN A 5 36.54 6.59 26.24
CA ASN A 5 35.11 6.62 26.57
C ASN A 5 34.33 7.56 25.64
N LEU A 6 34.95 8.68 25.24
CA LEU A 6 34.36 9.62 24.28
C LEU A 6 34.26 9.02 22.87
N LYS A 7 35.29 8.30 22.44
CA LYS A 7 35.27 7.55 21.16
C LYS A 7 34.22 6.44 21.16
N SER A 8 34.11 5.70 22.27
CA SER A 8 33.08 4.66 22.43
C SER A 8 31.68 5.25 22.36
N PHE A 9 31.46 6.41 22.99
CA PHE A 9 30.17 7.11 22.95
C PHE A 9 29.80 7.58 21.54
N PHE A 10 30.75 8.16 20.80
CA PHE A 10 30.55 8.53 19.39
C PHE A 10 30.25 7.33 18.49
N PHE A 11 30.90 6.18 18.73
CA PHE A 11 30.67 4.96 17.98
C PHE A 11 29.25 4.39 18.23
N VAL A 12 28.79 4.40 19.48
CA VAL A 12 27.43 3.96 19.84
C VAL A 12 26.38 4.87 19.20
N ILE A 13 26.58 6.19 19.22
CA ILE A 13 25.67 7.13 18.55
C ILE A 13 25.62 6.87 17.04
N PHE A 14 26.77 6.66 16.40
CA PHE A 14 26.84 6.38 14.96
C PHE A 14 26.08 5.11 14.57
N VAL A 15 26.19 4.04 15.38
CA VAL A 15 25.45 2.78 15.15
C VAL A 15 23.93 2.98 15.30
N ILE A 16 23.48 3.76 16.28
CA ILE A 16 22.05 4.05 16.49
C ILE A 16 21.48 4.82 15.29
N PHE A 17 22.17 5.87 14.81
CA PHE A 17 21.71 6.62 13.64
C PHE A 17 21.65 5.77 12.37
N ALA A 18 22.65 4.91 12.12
CA ALA A 18 22.66 4.02 10.96
C ALA A 18 21.45 3.08 10.92
N SER A 19 21.02 2.54 12.07
CA SER A 19 19.88 1.61 12.13
C SER A 19 18.52 2.23 11.76
N SER A 20 18.36 3.54 11.97
CA SER A 20 17.13 4.25 11.60
C SER A 20 16.93 4.38 10.08
N VAL A 21 18.02 4.46 9.32
CA VAL A 21 18.00 4.59 7.85
C VAL A 21 17.50 3.32 7.18
N TYR A 22 17.87 2.15 7.69
CA TYR A 22 17.46 0.85 7.11
C TYR A 22 15.98 0.53 7.29
N CYS A 23 15.28 1.13 8.27
CA CYS A 23 13.85 0.85 8.48
C CYS A 23 12.92 1.70 7.59
N ILE A 24 13.46 2.72 6.91
CA ILE A 24 12.67 3.63 6.06
C ILE A 24 12.38 2.97 4.71
N ASP A 25 13.35 2.27 4.14
CA ASP A 25 13.22 1.65 2.81
C ASP A 25 12.09 0.60 2.79
N ASP A 26 12.01 -0.23 3.83
CA ASP A 26 10.95 -1.25 3.99
C ASP A 26 9.55 -0.63 4.05
N LYS A 27 9.40 0.52 4.73
CA LYS A 27 8.13 1.25 4.86
C LYS A 27 7.75 1.94 3.56
N CYS A 28 8.70 2.56 2.88
CA CYS A 28 8.49 3.16 1.56
C CYS A 28 8.09 2.11 0.52
N ALA A 29 8.75 0.96 0.53
CA ALA A 29 8.42 -0.16 -0.34
C ALA A 29 6.98 -0.66 -0.11
N ALA A 30 6.50 -0.68 1.14
CA ALA A 30 5.11 -1.05 1.44
C ALA A 30 4.12 -0.03 0.88
N CYS A 31 4.38 1.28 1.03
CA CYS A 31 3.55 2.33 0.44
C CYS A 31 3.48 2.24 -1.09
N ASN A 32 4.59 1.91 -1.74
CA ASN A 32 4.64 1.73 -3.20
C ASN A 32 3.75 0.55 -3.64
N ALA A 33 3.77 -0.58 -2.93
CA ALA A 33 2.89 -1.70 -3.23
C ALA A 33 1.40 -1.37 -3.04
N ILE A 34 1.06 -0.60 -1.99
CA ILE A 34 -0.31 -0.11 -1.80
C ILE A 34 -0.72 0.79 -2.97
N ALA A 35 0.15 1.73 -3.38
CA ALA A 35 -0.13 2.61 -4.50
C ALA A 35 -0.36 1.82 -5.81
N GLU A 36 0.45 0.79 -6.06
CA GLU A 36 0.29 -0.08 -7.22
C GLU A 36 -1.03 -0.86 -7.20
N GLU A 37 -1.44 -1.39 -6.04
CA GLU A 37 -2.71 -2.12 -5.91
C GLU A 37 -3.91 -1.18 -6.08
N LEU A 38 -3.83 0.06 -5.58
CA LEU A 38 -4.85 1.09 -5.81
C LEU A 38 -4.94 1.49 -7.28
N GLU A 39 -3.80 1.67 -7.96
CA GLU A 39 -3.75 1.95 -9.39
C GLU A 39 -4.37 0.81 -10.19
N ARG A 40 -4.04 -0.44 -9.86
CA ARG A 40 -4.66 -1.63 -10.45
C ARG A 40 -6.18 -1.66 -10.22
N GLY A 41 -6.65 -1.24 -9.05
CA GLY A 41 -8.08 -1.09 -8.74
C GLY A 41 -8.76 -0.05 -9.66
N LEU A 42 -8.12 1.11 -9.84
CA LEU A 42 -8.61 2.18 -10.73
C LEU A 42 -8.62 1.77 -12.21
N MET A 43 -7.62 1.02 -12.67
CA MET A 43 -7.56 0.54 -14.07
C MET A 43 -8.62 -0.52 -14.37
N ASN A 44 -9.05 -1.27 -13.36
CA ASN A 44 -10.12 -2.26 -13.47
C ASN A 44 -11.50 -1.71 -13.07
N GLU A 45 -11.58 -0.41 -12.79
CA GLU A 45 -12.83 0.26 -12.41
C GLU A 45 -13.84 0.20 -13.56
N LYS A 46 -15.07 -0.25 -13.25
CA LYS A 46 -16.14 -0.27 -14.24
C LYS A 46 -16.61 1.17 -14.51
N PRO A 47 -16.81 1.58 -15.77
CA PRO A 47 -17.37 2.89 -16.09
C PRO A 47 -18.73 3.10 -15.44
N ARG A 48 -18.88 4.20 -14.70
CA ARG A 48 -20.14 4.62 -14.07
C ARG A 48 -20.45 6.05 -14.44
N ASN A 49 -21.74 6.38 -14.46
CA ASN A 49 -22.23 7.68 -14.93
C ASN A 49 -22.37 8.67 -13.76
N HIS A 50 -23.44 8.58 -12.99
CA HIS A 50 -23.74 9.49 -11.89
C HIS A 50 -24.43 8.76 -10.75
N LEU A 51 -24.19 9.23 -9.53
CA LEU A 51 -24.95 8.86 -8.34
C LEU A 51 -26.22 9.70 -8.32
N ASP A 52 -27.36 9.02 -8.35
CA ASP A 52 -28.67 9.67 -8.27
C ASP A 52 -29.14 9.71 -6.81
N MET A 53 -29.01 10.86 -6.16
CA MET A 53 -29.49 11.10 -4.80
C MET A 53 -30.90 11.70 -4.78
N ARG A 54 -31.63 11.69 -5.91
CA ARG A 54 -32.98 12.28 -6.01
C ARG A 54 -34.05 11.29 -5.58
N HIS A 55 -34.17 11.08 -4.27
CA HIS A 55 -35.12 10.13 -3.70
C HIS A 55 -36.52 10.73 -3.47
N ARG A 56 -36.64 12.06 -3.28
CA ARG A 56 -37.91 12.73 -2.97
C ARG A 56 -38.61 13.19 -4.25
N LEU A 57 -39.93 13.00 -4.33
CA LEU A 57 -40.77 13.62 -5.37
C LEU A 57 -41.37 14.93 -4.85
N ASP A 58 -41.42 15.95 -5.69
CA ASP A 58 -42.20 17.16 -5.42
C ASP A 58 -43.69 16.97 -5.78
N SER A 59 -44.52 17.96 -5.49
CA SER A 59 -45.95 17.93 -5.83
C SER A 59 -46.25 18.02 -7.33
N LYS A 60 -45.23 18.31 -8.16
CA LYS A 60 -45.30 18.36 -9.63
C LYS A 60 -44.76 17.08 -10.29
N GLY A 61 -44.39 16.08 -9.49
CA GLY A 61 -43.83 14.80 -9.95
C GLY A 61 -42.35 14.86 -10.36
N GLN A 62 -41.63 15.94 -10.09
CA GLN A 62 -40.20 16.06 -10.32
C GLN A 62 -39.42 15.45 -9.16
N ARG A 63 -38.29 14.80 -9.48
CA ARG A 63 -37.38 14.24 -8.49
C ARG A 63 -36.43 15.32 -7.97
N GLU A 64 -36.52 15.57 -6.68
CA GLU A 64 -35.74 16.54 -5.92
C GLU A 64 -34.51 15.87 -5.31
N GLY A 65 -33.34 16.50 -5.48
CA GLY A 65 -32.08 16.04 -4.91
C GLY A 65 -30.87 16.34 -5.79
N LYS A 66 -29.72 15.78 -5.41
CA LYS A 66 -28.43 16.03 -6.07
C LYS A 66 -28.08 14.89 -7.04
N LEU A 67 -27.62 15.26 -8.22
CA LEU A 67 -26.98 14.35 -9.17
C LEU A 67 -25.48 14.57 -9.08
N ILE A 68 -24.71 13.57 -8.65
CA ILE A 68 -23.27 13.70 -8.41
C ILE A 68 -22.53 12.82 -9.40
N ASP A 69 -21.53 13.37 -10.09
CA ASP A 69 -20.63 12.54 -10.90
C ASP A 69 -19.88 11.55 -9.98
N TYR A 70 -19.90 10.29 -10.36
CA TYR A 70 -19.22 9.24 -9.61
C TYR A 70 -17.71 9.50 -9.47
N ARG A 71 -17.06 10.13 -10.45
CA ARG A 71 -15.60 10.41 -10.43
C ARG A 71 -15.17 11.31 -9.28
N VAL A 72 -16.04 12.21 -8.85
CA VAL A 72 -15.80 13.16 -7.75
C VAL A 72 -16.51 12.74 -6.46
N SER A 73 -17.19 11.60 -6.48
CA SER A 73 -17.90 11.09 -5.32
C SER A 73 -16.95 10.46 -4.32
N GLU A 74 -17.24 10.64 -3.03
CA GLU A 74 -16.54 9.94 -1.95
C GLU A 74 -16.70 8.42 -2.08
N LEU A 75 -17.85 7.96 -2.58
CA LEU A 75 -18.14 6.55 -2.79
C LEU A 75 -17.08 5.85 -3.64
N ARG A 76 -16.53 6.53 -4.66
CA ARG A 76 -15.45 5.98 -5.49
C ARG A 76 -14.22 5.58 -4.68
N VAL A 77 -13.84 6.40 -3.69
CA VAL A 77 -12.71 6.12 -2.81
C VAL A 77 -13.05 5.02 -1.82
N VAL A 78 -14.26 5.02 -1.27
CA VAL A 78 -14.72 3.98 -0.35
C VAL A 78 -14.70 2.60 -1.02
N GLU A 79 -15.23 2.49 -2.23
CA GLU A 79 -15.22 1.23 -2.99
C GLU A 79 -13.80 0.78 -3.39
N LEU A 80 -12.90 1.73 -3.65
CA LEU A 80 -11.52 1.41 -3.98
C LEU A 80 -10.74 0.88 -2.76
N LEU A 81 -11.00 1.44 -1.59
CA LEU A 81 -10.37 1.04 -0.32
C LEU A 81 -10.99 -0.23 0.29
N ASP A 82 -12.20 -0.60 -0.14
CA ASP A 82 -12.88 -1.81 0.33
C ASP A 82 -12.09 -3.07 -0.07
N GLY A 83 -11.85 -3.93 0.91
CA GLY A 83 -11.05 -5.14 0.71
C GLY A 83 -9.55 -4.92 0.45
N LEU A 84 -9.02 -3.69 0.59
CA LEU A 84 -7.61 -3.38 0.27
C LEU A 84 -6.65 -4.14 1.19
N CYS A 85 -6.94 -4.17 2.49
CA CYS A 85 -6.09 -4.83 3.49
C CYS A 85 -5.99 -6.33 3.24
N GLU A 86 -7.09 -6.96 2.81
CA GLU A 86 -7.19 -8.37 2.46
C GLU A 86 -6.31 -8.68 1.25
N LYS A 87 -6.35 -7.85 0.20
CA LYS A 87 -5.51 -8.00 -1.00
C LYS A 87 -4.02 -7.83 -0.70
N MET A 88 -3.68 -7.00 0.29
CA MET A 88 -2.28 -6.81 0.71
C MET A 88 -1.71 -8.06 1.41
N GLN A 89 -2.53 -9.01 1.86
CA GLN A 89 -2.04 -10.27 2.44
C GLN A 89 -1.38 -11.17 1.39
N ASP A 90 -1.70 -10.97 0.10
CA ASP A 90 -1.07 -11.68 -1.02
C ASP A 90 0.31 -11.11 -1.37
N TYR A 91 0.80 -10.11 -0.65
CA TYR A 91 2.11 -9.52 -0.90
C TYR A 91 3.15 -10.04 0.08
N THR A 92 4.36 -10.27 -0.42
CA THR A 92 5.52 -10.63 0.41
C THR A 92 6.70 -9.72 0.14
N LEU A 93 7.56 -9.56 1.14
CA LEU A 93 8.79 -8.78 1.03
C LEU A 93 9.90 -9.70 0.48
N GLU A 94 10.32 -9.47 -0.76
CA GLU A 94 11.47 -10.17 -1.35
C GLU A 94 12.68 -9.25 -1.41
N LYS A 95 13.86 -9.80 -1.10
CA LYS A 95 15.12 -9.08 -1.19
C LYS A 95 15.66 -9.18 -2.61
N VAL A 96 15.38 -8.18 -3.43
CA VAL A 96 15.93 -8.06 -4.78
C VAL A 96 17.34 -7.48 -4.68
N GLY A 97 18.34 -8.34 -4.47
CA GLY A 97 19.77 -7.98 -4.44
C GLY A 97 20.36 -7.72 -3.05
N THR A 98 21.45 -6.94 -2.98
CA THR A 98 22.22 -6.74 -1.73
C THR A 98 21.56 -5.77 -0.74
N SER A 99 20.76 -4.79 -1.20
CA SER A 99 20.19 -3.74 -0.35
C SER A 99 18.71 -3.42 -0.57
N THR A 100 18.15 -3.64 -1.76
CA THR A 100 16.77 -3.24 -2.10
C THR A 100 15.76 -4.34 -1.75
N LYS A 101 14.71 -3.98 -1.01
CA LYS A 101 13.57 -4.85 -0.72
C LYS A 101 12.36 -4.35 -1.47
N VAL A 102 11.68 -5.25 -2.18
CA VAL A 102 10.49 -4.91 -2.95
C VAL A 102 9.35 -5.81 -2.49
N TRP A 103 8.19 -5.22 -2.29
CA TRP A 103 6.97 -5.98 -2.05
C TRP A 103 6.45 -6.50 -3.38
N MET A 104 6.31 -7.82 -3.50
CA MET A 104 5.79 -8.45 -4.71
C MET A 104 4.52 -9.22 -4.41
N LYS A 105 3.55 -9.11 -5.32
CA LYS A 105 2.29 -9.85 -5.25
C LYS A 105 2.53 -11.32 -5.59
N VAL A 106 2.16 -12.19 -4.68
CA VAL A 106 2.31 -13.64 -4.78
C VAL A 106 1.05 -14.23 -5.40
N ASN A 107 1.15 -14.71 -6.64
CA ASN A 107 0.04 -15.40 -7.29
C ASN A 107 -0.11 -16.86 -6.84
N ASN A 108 0.98 -17.48 -6.39
CA ASN A 108 0.99 -18.86 -5.88
C ASN A 108 2.07 -19.04 -4.80
N TRP A 109 1.64 -19.34 -3.58
CA TRP A 109 2.50 -19.51 -2.41
C TRP A 109 3.36 -20.79 -2.46
N ASP A 110 2.91 -21.84 -3.16
CA ASP A 110 3.63 -23.11 -3.23
C ASP A 110 4.88 -23.02 -4.12
N SER A 111 4.81 -22.22 -5.18
CA SER A 111 5.98 -21.94 -6.03
C SER A 111 7.08 -21.15 -5.32
N LEU A 112 6.71 -20.24 -4.42
CA LEU A 112 7.68 -19.45 -3.66
C LEU A 112 8.40 -20.26 -2.58
N LYS A 113 7.69 -21.16 -1.89
CA LYS A 113 8.33 -22.07 -0.93
C LYS A 113 9.39 -22.91 -1.62
N THR A 114 9.06 -23.44 -2.81
CA THR A 114 9.96 -24.29 -3.59
C THR A 114 11.25 -23.57 -4.02
N SER A 115 11.17 -22.31 -4.46
CA SER A 115 12.38 -21.53 -4.81
C SER A 115 13.26 -21.22 -3.60
N MET A 116 12.64 -20.91 -2.45
CA MET A 116 13.37 -20.65 -1.20
C MET A 116 14.12 -21.90 -0.70
N TYR A 117 13.52 -23.09 -0.79
CA TYR A 117 14.18 -24.37 -0.47
C TYR A 117 15.33 -24.70 -1.43
N ILE A 118 15.20 -24.40 -2.73
CA ILE A 118 16.27 -24.64 -3.72
C ILE A 118 17.46 -23.68 -3.52
N SER A 119 17.21 -22.43 -3.09
CA SER A 119 18.28 -21.46 -2.81
C SER A 119 19.06 -21.70 -1.51
N SER A 120 18.64 -22.67 -0.70
CA SER A 120 19.26 -23.03 0.59
C SER A 120 19.93 -24.41 0.61
N ALA A 121 19.95 -25.10 -0.53
CA ALA A 121 20.72 -26.33 -0.81
C ALA A 121 21.93 -26.02 -1.70
#